data_AF-R7UNT2-F1
#
_entry.id   AF-R7UNT2-F1
#
_cell.length_a   1.000
_cell.length_b   1.000
_cell.length_c   1.000
_cell.angle_alpha   90.00
_cell.angle_beta   90.00
_cell.angle_gamma   90.00
#
_symmetry.space_group_name_H-M   'P 1'
#
loop_
_entity.id
_entity.type
_entity.pdbx_description
1 polymer ?
#
loop_
_entity_poly.entity_id
_entity_poly.type
_entity_poly.pdbx_seq_one_letter_code
_entity_poly.pdbx_strand_id
1 'polypeptide(L)'
;TADLASANATEEDKILAMMHQSTKAYDPSNYLVTQTSDGVPPSGYICHSCNIPGHYIHNCTLKKNSQGPRPKRSAGIPASFLTPVEDASQPGALLLQSGGYAVPKVSAAAYKEKKIELPPFLPRKEQPAKKEKEIPDDLVCSLCQQLMTDAVSIVCCGENFCDECIRDSLLASETHTCPRCNREWQSPDRLVPNQYIRTGVTNHLNAVGYADVVASIKYSEPPLFASKSAESINDFNASSTVSSPRIASNKASCQIHLLVI
;
A
#
# COMPACT_ATOMS: atom_id res chain seq x y z
N THR A 1 -37.54 -14.41 26.32
CA THR A 1 -36.66 -15.39 26.98
C THR A 1 -37.27 -15.71 28.33
N ALA A 2 -37.27 -16.98 28.75
CA ALA A 2 -37.69 -17.34 30.10
C ALA A 2 -36.51 -17.15 31.06
N ASP A 3 -36.74 -16.56 32.22
CA ASP A 3 -35.69 -16.41 33.23
C ASP A 3 -35.39 -17.75 33.90
N LEU A 4 -34.18 -18.27 33.69
CA LEU A 4 -33.71 -19.52 34.27
C LEU A 4 -33.40 -19.39 35.77
N ALA A 5 -33.12 -18.17 36.26
CA ALA A 5 -32.83 -17.94 37.67
C ALA A 5 -34.09 -18.14 38.56
N SER A 6 -35.26 -17.71 38.07
CA SER A 6 -36.54 -17.83 38.79
C SER A 6 -37.23 -19.20 38.66
N ALA A 7 -36.64 -20.16 37.96
CA ALA A 7 -37.30 -21.45 37.68
C ALA A 7 -37.25 -22.42 38.87
N ASN A 8 -38.37 -23.07 39.19
CA ASN A 8 -38.45 -24.15 40.18
C ASN A 8 -38.08 -25.51 39.56
N ALA A 9 -36.85 -25.61 39.07
CA ALA A 9 -36.21 -26.83 38.59
C ALA A 9 -34.95 -27.16 39.41
N THR A 10 -34.44 -28.38 39.28
CA THR A 10 -33.16 -28.80 39.88
C THR A 10 -31.99 -27.98 39.32
N GLU A 11 -30.84 -28.00 39.98
CA GLU A 11 -29.67 -27.23 39.54
C GLU A 11 -29.09 -27.82 38.25
N GLU A 12 -29.15 -29.15 38.12
CA GLU A 12 -28.76 -29.91 36.93
C GLU A 12 -29.63 -29.53 35.71
N ASP A 13 -30.96 -29.47 35.87
CA ASP A 13 -31.88 -29.08 34.80
C ASP A 13 -31.69 -27.62 34.38
N LYS A 14 -31.36 -26.73 35.33
CA LYS A 14 -31.00 -25.32 35.03
C LYS A 14 -29.71 -25.22 34.23
N ILE A 15 -28.69 -25.99 34.58
CA ILE A 15 -27.42 -26.05 33.86
C ILE A 15 -27.64 -26.61 32.44
N LEU A 16 -28.40 -27.69 32.30
CA LEU A 16 -28.78 -28.26 30.99
C LEU A 16 -29.58 -27.27 30.14
N ALA A 17 -30.55 -26.57 30.73
CA ALA A 17 -31.34 -25.54 30.04
C ALA A 17 -30.47 -24.34 29.59
N MET A 18 -29.50 -23.92 30.41
CA MET A 18 -28.52 -22.87 30.05
C MET A 18 -27.61 -23.33 28.91
N MET A 19 -27.04 -24.54 29.00
CA MET A 19 -26.20 -25.12 27.95
C MET A 19 -26.96 -25.24 26.63
N HIS A 20 -28.19 -25.76 26.66
CA HIS A 20 -29.05 -25.86 25.48
C HIS A 20 -29.43 -24.48 24.91
N GLN A 21 -29.79 -23.49 25.74
CA GLN A 21 -30.10 -22.13 25.24
C GLN A 21 -28.88 -21.44 24.60
N SER A 22 -27.67 -21.64 25.15
CA SER A 22 -26.43 -21.08 24.58
C SER A 22 -26.02 -21.75 23.25
N THR A 23 -26.21 -23.06 23.13
CA THR A 23 -25.80 -23.84 21.96
C THR A 23 -26.84 -23.91 20.84
N LYS A 24 -28.13 -23.70 21.13
CA LYS A 24 -29.22 -23.78 20.14
C LYS A 24 -29.05 -22.89 18.91
N ALA A 25 -28.40 -21.73 19.04
CA ALA A 25 -28.08 -20.88 17.88
C ALA A 25 -27.07 -21.52 16.91
N TYR A 26 -26.25 -22.46 17.41
CA TYR A 26 -25.23 -23.23 16.70
C TYR A 26 -25.66 -24.69 16.46
N ASP A 27 -26.95 -25.00 16.55
CA ASP A 27 -27.50 -26.29 16.11
C ASP A 27 -27.32 -26.44 14.58
N PRO A 28 -26.73 -27.56 14.08
CA PRO A 28 -26.64 -27.83 12.64
C PRO A 28 -27.95 -27.64 11.88
N SER A 29 -29.09 -27.91 12.50
CA SER A 29 -30.43 -27.74 11.91
C SER A 29 -30.75 -26.29 11.50
N ASN A 30 -30.04 -25.29 12.03
CA ASN A 30 -30.25 -23.87 11.71
C ASN A 30 -29.36 -23.35 10.57
N TYR A 31 -28.29 -24.05 10.21
CA TYR A 31 -27.35 -23.63 9.16
C TYR A 31 -27.09 -24.67 8.05
N LEU A 32 -27.45 -25.94 8.27
CA LEU A 32 -27.62 -26.92 7.21
C LEU A 32 -28.90 -26.58 6.44
N VAL A 33 -28.74 -25.93 5.29
CA VAL A 33 -29.84 -25.68 4.35
C VAL A 33 -30.44 -27.01 3.91
N THR A 34 -31.62 -27.34 4.43
CA THR A 34 -32.33 -28.58 4.09
C THR A 34 -32.60 -28.61 2.59
N GLN A 35 -32.00 -29.57 1.88
CA GLN A 35 -32.13 -29.69 0.42
C GLN A 35 -33.48 -30.31 0.03
N THR A 36 -34.55 -29.55 0.17
CA THR A 36 -35.90 -29.88 -0.32
C THR A 36 -36.27 -29.00 -1.52
N SER A 37 -35.41 -29.03 -2.55
CA SER A 37 -35.48 -28.24 -3.79
C SER A 37 -36.72 -28.51 -4.65
N ASP A 38 -37.44 -29.59 -4.35
CA ASP A 38 -38.39 -30.22 -5.28
C ASP A 38 -39.85 -29.96 -4.89
N GLY A 39 -40.09 -29.20 -3.82
CA GLY A 39 -41.41 -28.75 -3.41
C GLY A 39 -41.93 -27.54 -4.21
N VAL A 40 -43.24 -27.34 -4.20
CA VAL A 40 -43.85 -26.04 -4.55
C VAL A 40 -43.39 -25.01 -3.51
N PRO A 41 -42.88 -23.83 -3.91
CA PRO A 41 -42.36 -22.86 -2.95
C PRO A 41 -43.50 -22.20 -2.15
N PRO A 42 -43.21 -21.67 -0.94
CA PRO A 42 -44.21 -21.05 -0.08
C PRO A 42 -45.03 -19.93 -0.75
N SER A 43 -46.27 -19.74 -0.31
CA SER A 43 -47.15 -18.67 -0.78
C SER A 43 -46.51 -17.30 -0.58
N GLY A 44 -46.29 -16.57 -1.68
CA GLY A 44 -45.56 -15.30 -1.70
C GLY A 44 -44.13 -15.39 -2.24
N TYR A 45 -43.56 -16.58 -2.43
CA TYR A 45 -42.30 -16.73 -3.17
C TYR A 45 -42.51 -16.45 -4.67
N ILE A 46 -41.66 -15.58 -5.22
CA ILE A 46 -41.63 -15.22 -6.63
C ILE A 46 -40.26 -15.59 -7.20
N CYS A 47 -40.23 -16.32 -8.32
CA CYS A 47 -38.97 -16.74 -8.94
C CYS A 47 -38.18 -15.55 -9.49
N HIS A 48 -37.05 -15.22 -8.85
CA HIS A 48 -36.20 -14.08 -9.21
C HIS A 48 -35.55 -14.17 -10.62
N SER A 49 -35.74 -15.28 -11.36
CA SER A 49 -35.36 -15.37 -12.78
C SER A 49 -36.47 -14.86 -13.73
N CYS A 50 -37.75 -15.06 -13.44
CA CYS A 50 -38.84 -14.71 -14.36
C CYS A 50 -39.97 -13.86 -13.75
N ASN A 51 -39.92 -13.58 -12.45
CA ASN A 51 -40.93 -12.88 -11.66
C ASN A 51 -42.32 -13.57 -11.63
N ILE A 52 -42.38 -14.88 -11.87
CA ILE A 52 -43.59 -15.71 -11.76
C ILE A 52 -43.53 -16.54 -10.46
N PRO A 53 -44.62 -16.68 -9.69
CA PRO A 53 -44.67 -17.53 -8.49
C PRO A 53 -44.70 -19.03 -8.83
N GLY A 54 -44.74 -19.88 -7.79
CA GLY A 54 -45.06 -21.31 -7.92
C GLY A 54 -43.91 -22.25 -8.32
N HIS A 55 -42.69 -21.76 -8.52
CA HIS A 55 -41.49 -22.59 -8.69
C HIS A 55 -40.23 -21.90 -8.16
N TYR A 56 -39.27 -22.66 -7.63
CA TYR A 56 -37.98 -22.13 -7.20
C TYR A 56 -37.12 -21.65 -8.37
N ILE A 57 -36.19 -20.72 -8.10
CA ILE A 57 -35.24 -20.17 -9.09
C ILE A 57 -34.39 -21.25 -9.80
N HIS A 58 -34.20 -22.42 -9.20
CA HIS A 58 -33.49 -23.55 -9.80
C HIS A 58 -34.33 -24.23 -10.89
N ASN A 59 -35.64 -24.35 -10.67
CA ASN A 59 -36.59 -25.10 -11.50
C ASN A 59 -37.29 -24.17 -12.53
N CYS A 60 -36.65 -23.07 -12.91
CA CYS A 60 -37.23 -22.05 -13.79
C CYS A 60 -37.08 -22.44 -15.28
N THR A 61 -38.20 -22.71 -15.93
CA THR A 61 -38.27 -23.11 -17.37
C THR A 61 -37.75 -22.02 -18.31
N LEU A 62 -37.98 -20.75 -17.99
CA LEU A 62 -37.60 -19.58 -18.80
C LEU A 62 -36.10 -19.26 -18.74
N LYS A 63 -35.33 -19.93 -17.88
CA LYS A 63 -33.93 -19.60 -17.55
C LYS A 63 -32.93 -19.81 -18.71
N LYS A 64 -33.34 -20.48 -19.79
CA LYS A 64 -32.48 -20.77 -20.96
C LYS A 64 -32.41 -19.67 -22.03
N ASN A 65 -33.26 -18.63 -22.00
CA ASN A 65 -33.43 -17.75 -23.16
C ASN A 65 -33.48 -16.22 -22.88
N SER A 66 -33.23 -15.76 -21.65
CA SER A 66 -33.09 -14.32 -21.37
C SER A 66 -31.63 -13.88 -21.52
N GLN A 67 -31.33 -13.24 -22.66
CA GLN A 67 -29.99 -12.74 -23.00
C GLN A 67 -29.59 -11.54 -22.12
N GLY A 68 -28.29 -11.44 -21.79
CA GLY A 68 -27.68 -10.26 -21.16
C GLY A 68 -27.62 -10.26 -19.61
N PRO A 69 -26.59 -9.64 -19.00
CA PRO A 69 -26.58 -9.36 -17.57
C PRO A 69 -27.70 -8.37 -17.21
N ARG A 70 -28.49 -8.65 -16.16
CA ARG A 70 -29.51 -7.71 -15.69
C ARG A 70 -28.86 -6.56 -14.89
N PRO A 71 -29.16 -5.29 -15.19
CA PRO A 71 -28.62 -4.16 -14.43
C PRO A 71 -29.13 -4.18 -12.99
N LYS A 72 -28.22 -3.90 -12.04
CA LYS A 72 -28.54 -3.83 -10.60
C LYS A 72 -29.06 -2.45 -10.25
N ARG A 73 -29.84 -2.31 -9.17
CA ARG A 73 -30.28 -0.99 -8.67
C ARG A 73 -29.10 -0.18 -8.12
N SER A 74 -29.12 1.14 -8.31
CA SER A 74 -28.11 2.07 -7.81
C SER A 74 -28.23 2.34 -6.29
N ALA A 75 -28.00 1.31 -5.46
CA ALA A 75 -28.03 1.46 -4.01
C ALA A 75 -26.76 2.17 -3.49
N GLY A 76 -26.92 3.19 -2.64
CA GLY A 76 -25.83 3.86 -1.91
C GLY A 76 -24.96 4.84 -2.70
N ILE A 77 -25.06 4.89 -4.04
CA ILE A 77 -24.29 5.82 -4.88
C ILE A 77 -25.09 7.13 -5.08
N PRO A 78 -24.55 8.32 -4.75
CA PRO A 78 -25.26 9.58 -4.96
C PRO A 78 -25.40 9.91 -6.46
N ALA A 79 -26.52 10.51 -6.85
CA ALA A 79 -26.85 10.79 -8.26
C ALA A 79 -25.78 11.64 -8.99
N SER A 80 -25.05 12.50 -8.29
CA SER A 80 -23.96 13.30 -8.84
C SER A 80 -22.77 12.48 -9.37
N PHE A 81 -22.57 11.25 -8.87
CA PHE A 81 -21.51 10.33 -9.30
C PHE A 81 -21.96 9.43 -10.47
N LEU A 82 -23.22 9.50 -10.88
CA LEU A 82 -23.80 8.74 -11.98
C LEU A 82 -23.88 9.61 -13.24
N THR A 83 -23.84 8.96 -14.40
CA THR A 83 -24.13 9.56 -15.71
C THR A 83 -25.29 8.81 -16.34
N PRO A 84 -26.40 9.46 -16.70
CA PRO A 84 -27.56 8.78 -17.29
C PRO A 84 -27.21 8.15 -18.65
N VAL A 85 -27.83 7.02 -18.94
CA VAL A 85 -27.69 6.23 -20.18
C VAL A 85 -29.06 5.68 -20.55
N GLU A 86 -29.39 5.64 -21.84
CA GLU A 86 -30.71 5.19 -22.30
C GLU A 86 -30.83 3.65 -22.30
N ASP A 87 -29.75 2.95 -22.63
CA ASP A 87 -29.71 1.48 -22.74
C ASP A 87 -29.27 0.75 -21.46
N ALA A 88 -30.02 -0.29 -21.09
CA ALA A 88 -29.61 -1.32 -20.15
C ALA A 88 -28.39 -2.15 -20.61
N SER A 89 -28.02 -2.04 -21.88
CA SER A 89 -26.99 -2.86 -22.55
C SER A 89 -25.55 -2.44 -22.23
N GLN A 90 -25.33 -1.20 -21.78
CA GLN A 90 -23.97 -0.71 -21.54
C GLN A 90 -23.31 -1.37 -20.31
N PRO A 91 -22.02 -1.73 -20.39
CA PRO A 91 -21.32 -2.41 -19.30
C PRO A 91 -21.22 -1.51 -18.06
N GLY A 92 -21.78 -1.98 -16.94
CA GLY A 92 -21.86 -1.21 -15.70
C GLY A 92 -23.09 -0.31 -15.55
N ALA A 93 -24.09 -0.42 -16.45
CA ALA A 93 -25.38 0.23 -16.27
C ALA A 93 -26.09 -0.24 -14.99
N LEU A 94 -26.59 0.72 -14.22
CA LEU A 94 -27.39 0.54 -13.02
C LEU A 94 -28.79 1.13 -13.24
N LEU A 95 -29.81 0.50 -12.67
CA LEU A 95 -31.19 0.98 -12.71
C LEU A 95 -31.42 2.02 -11.60
N LEU A 96 -31.89 3.22 -11.98
CA LEU A 96 -32.22 4.31 -11.08
C LEU A 96 -33.65 4.17 -10.53
N GLN A 97 -33.96 4.85 -9.41
CA GLN A 97 -35.30 4.84 -8.81
C GLN A 97 -36.36 5.50 -9.72
N SER A 98 -35.95 6.37 -10.66
CA SER A 98 -36.81 6.97 -11.69
C SER A 98 -37.05 6.07 -12.91
N GLY A 99 -36.51 4.84 -12.93
CA GLY A 99 -36.68 3.88 -14.04
C GLY A 99 -35.69 4.01 -15.19
N GLY A 100 -34.94 5.10 -15.28
CA GLY A 100 -33.83 5.24 -16.25
C GLY A 100 -32.56 4.46 -15.83
N TYR A 101 -31.62 4.29 -16.76
CA TYR A 101 -30.31 3.69 -16.47
C TYR A 101 -29.23 4.75 -16.27
N ALA A 102 -28.18 4.40 -15.54
CA ALA A 102 -27.01 5.25 -15.36
C ALA A 102 -25.74 4.43 -15.06
N VAL A 103 -24.59 4.91 -15.54
CA VAL A 103 -23.27 4.31 -15.27
C VAL A 103 -22.49 5.21 -14.29
N PRO A 104 -21.83 4.68 -13.25
CA PRO A 104 -20.95 5.49 -12.40
C PRO A 104 -19.77 6.10 -13.16
N LYS A 105 -19.50 7.38 -12.92
CA LYS A 105 -18.40 8.14 -13.55
C LYS A 105 -17.04 7.49 -13.29
N VAL A 106 -16.82 6.99 -12.09
CA VAL A 106 -15.57 6.32 -11.68
C VAL A 106 -15.35 5.02 -12.47
N SER A 107 -16.38 4.19 -12.64
CA SER A 107 -16.24 2.98 -13.48
C SER A 107 -16.12 3.32 -14.96
N ALA A 108 -16.82 4.34 -15.45
CA ALA A 108 -16.70 4.81 -16.83
C ALA A 108 -15.32 5.40 -17.15
N ALA A 109 -14.61 5.95 -16.16
CA ALA A 109 -13.20 6.33 -16.26
C ALA A 109 -12.29 5.10 -16.22
N ALA A 110 -12.44 4.23 -15.21
CA ALA A 110 -11.62 3.03 -15.03
C ALA A 110 -11.73 1.98 -16.17
N TYR A 111 -12.79 2.03 -17.00
CA TYR A 111 -12.89 1.23 -18.24
C TYR A 111 -12.22 1.89 -19.45
N LYS A 112 -11.99 3.22 -19.44
CA LYS A 112 -11.21 3.94 -20.46
C LYS A 112 -9.72 3.90 -20.16
N GLU A 113 -9.36 3.96 -18.88
CA GLU A 113 -7.99 3.86 -18.39
C GLU A 113 -7.48 2.42 -18.48
N LYS A 114 -6.68 2.14 -19.51
CA LYS A 114 -5.98 0.86 -19.65
C LYS A 114 -5.01 0.68 -18.47
N LYS A 115 -5.21 -0.35 -17.65
CA LYS A 115 -4.27 -0.73 -16.57
C LYS A 115 -2.87 -0.95 -17.15
N ILE A 116 -1.92 -0.13 -16.70
CA ILE A 116 -0.51 -0.17 -17.12
C ILE A 116 0.29 -1.13 -16.23
N GLU A 117 -0.03 -1.15 -14.93
CA GLU A 117 0.55 -2.09 -13.96
C GLU A 117 0.14 -3.54 -14.27
N LEU A 118 1.14 -4.37 -14.60
CA LEU A 118 0.97 -5.82 -14.65
C LEU A 118 0.98 -6.38 -13.22
N PRO A 119 0.19 -7.42 -12.92
CA PRO A 119 0.30 -8.16 -11.66
C PRO A 119 1.76 -8.62 -11.42
N PRO A 120 2.31 -8.49 -10.19
CA PRO A 120 3.72 -8.82 -9.90
C PRO A 120 4.15 -10.26 -10.22
N PHE A 121 3.19 -11.18 -10.37
CA PHE A 121 3.40 -12.59 -10.69
C PHE A 121 3.53 -12.88 -12.19
N LEU A 122 3.26 -11.91 -13.08
CA LEU A 122 3.53 -12.08 -14.50
C LEU A 122 5.00 -11.75 -14.79
N PRO A 123 5.70 -12.54 -15.62
CA PRO A 123 7.04 -12.19 -16.06
C PRO A 123 6.99 -10.83 -16.76
N ARG A 124 7.75 -9.87 -16.24
CA ARG A 124 7.84 -8.52 -16.79
C ARG A 124 8.43 -8.61 -18.20
N LYS A 125 7.58 -8.58 -19.22
CA LYS A 125 8.03 -8.24 -20.58
C LYS A 125 8.82 -6.94 -20.47
N GLU A 126 10.02 -6.96 -21.03
CA GLU A 126 10.95 -5.83 -21.02
C GLU A 126 10.21 -4.57 -21.49
N GLN A 127 9.90 -3.70 -20.54
CA GLN A 127 9.45 -2.35 -20.84
C GLN A 127 10.65 -1.65 -21.49
N PRO A 128 10.47 -0.84 -22.55
CA PRO A 128 11.55 -0.01 -23.04
C PRO A 128 12.09 0.79 -21.86
N ALA A 129 13.38 0.65 -21.58
CA ALA A 129 13.97 1.11 -20.33
C ALA A 129 13.52 2.55 -20.07
N LYS A 130 13.02 2.83 -18.85
CA LYS A 130 12.87 4.22 -18.39
C LYS A 130 14.23 4.86 -18.66
N LYS A 131 14.25 5.89 -19.51
CA LYS A 131 15.48 6.64 -19.76
C LYS A 131 15.97 7.15 -18.42
N GLU A 132 17.03 6.51 -17.92
CA GLU A 132 17.71 6.95 -16.73
C GLU A 132 18.19 8.37 -17.01
N LYS A 133 18.00 9.28 -16.05
CA LYS A 133 18.37 10.69 -16.25
C LYS A 133 19.90 10.71 -16.30
N GLU A 134 20.46 10.75 -17.50
CA GLU A 134 21.91 10.80 -17.75
C GLU A 134 22.49 11.92 -16.87
N ILE A 135 23.34 11.52 -15.90
CA ILE A 135 23.96 12.45 -14.96
C ILE A 135 24.87 13.35 -15.80
N PRO A 136 24.75 14.68 -15.74
CA PRO A 136 25.59 15.55 -16.55
C PRO A 136 27.06 15.37 -16.13
N ASP A 137 27.93 15.07 -17.09
CA ASP A 137 29.35 14.78 -16.88
C ASP A 137 30.06 15.89 -16.09
N ASP A 138 29.61 17.14 -16.23
CA ASP A 138 30.06 18.33 -15.48
C ASP A 138 30.00 18.16 -13.93
N LEU A 139 29.18 17.22 -13.43
CA LEU A 139 29.05 16.92 -11.99
C LEU A 139 29.80 15.65 -11.56
N VAL A 140 30.50 14.97 -12.48
CA VAL A 140 31.17 13.69 -12.25
C VAL A 140 32.68 13.87 -12.02
N CYS A 141 33.21 13.22 -10.99
CA CYS A 141 34.64 13.25 -10.66
C CYS A 141 35.45 12.44 -11.67
N SER A 142 36.44 13.05 -12.31
CA SER A 142 37.32 12.36 -13.28
C SER A 142 38.18 11.23 -12.69
N LEU A 143 38.27 11.10 -11.35
CA LEU A 143 39.06 10.06 -10.68
C LEU A 143 38.23 8.84 -10.26
N CYS A 144 37.05 9.04 -9.65
CA CYS A 144 36.18 7.95 -9.18
C CYS A 144 34.97 7.67 -10.08
N GLN A 145 34.74 8.48 -11.13
CA GLN A 145 33.62 8.35 -12.07
C GLN A 145 32.23 8.37 -11.40
N GLN A 146 32.14 9.03 -10.24
CA GLN A 146 30.93 9.22 -9.45
C GLN A 146 30.64 10.71 -9.26
N LEU A 147 29.40 11.03 -8.85
CA LEU A 147 28.95 12.39 -8.56
C LEU A 147 29.84 13.05 -7.48
N MET A 148 30.35 14.25 -7.73
CA MET A 148 31.42 14.84 -6.91
C MET A 148 31.02 15.14 -5.46
N THR A 149 31.53 14.35 -4.52
CA THR A 149 31.49 14.64 -3.07
C THR A 149 32.45 15.77 -2.72
N ASP A 150 31.99 16.78 -2.00
CA ASP A 150 32.80 17.93 -1.55
C ASP A 150 33.69 18.56 -2.64
N ALA A 151 33.12 18.80 -3.82
CA ALA A 151 33.84 19.21 -5.03
C ALA A 151 34.85 20.36 -4.83
N VAL A 152 36.04 20.19 -5.40
CA VAL A 152 37.25 21.01 -5.24
C VAL A 152 37.92 21.19 -6.59
N SER A 153 38.42 22.39 -6.87
CA SER A 153 39.19 22.74 -8.07
C SER A 153 40.69 22.81 -7.78
N ILE A 154 41.51 22.29 -8.69
CA ILE A 154 42.98 22.38 -8.61
C ILE A 154 43.54 23.58 -9.38
N VAL A 155 44.38 24.39 -8.73
CA VAL A 155 44.83 25.71 -9.22
C VAL A 155 45.68 25.67 -10.50
N CYS A 156 46.23 24.53 -10.91
CA CYS A 156 47.04 24.40 -12.13
C CYS A 156 46.26 24.33 -13.44
N CYS A 157 44.99 23.92 -13.41
CA CYS A 157 44.16 23.75 -14.62
C CYS A 157 42.66 24.02 -14.42
N GLY A 158 42.19 24.25 -13.19
CA GLY A 158 40.77 24.48 -12.89
C GLY A 158 39.90 23.23 -12.89
N GLU A 159 40.49 22.04 -13.08
CA GLU A 159 39.75 20.77 -13.13
C GLU A 159 39.19 20.40 -11.75
N ASN A 160 38.02 19.72 -11.75
CA ASN A 160 37.23 19.46 -10.56
C ASN A 160 37.26 17.99 -10.14
N PHE A 161 37.37 17.77 -8.83
CA PHE A 161 37.46 16.45 -8.21
C PHE A 161 36.75 16.44 -6.84
N CYS A 162 36.50 15.26 -6.28
CA CYS A 162 36.24 15.13 -4.84
C CYS A 162 37.52 15.44 -4.05
N ASP A 163 37.42 16.11 -2.89
CA ASP A 163 38.61 16.49 -2.10
C ASP A 163 39.49 15.28 -1.75
N GLU A 164 38.89 14.20 -1.24
CA GLU A 164 39.58 12.94 -0.92
C GLU A 164 40.34 12.39 -2.13
N CYS A 165 39.68 12.23 -3.28
CA CYS A 165 40.29 11.65 -4.48
C CYS A 165 41.50 12.44 -5.00
N ILE A 166 41.43 13.78 -5.00
CA ILE A 166 42.58 14.59 -5.46
C ILE A 166 43.67 14.69 -4.40
N ARG A 167 43.32 14.69 -3.11
CA ARG A 167 44.27 14.66 -1.98
C ARG A 167 45.07 13.35 -2.01
N ASP A 168 44.40 12.22 -2.15
CA ASP A 168 45.03 10.90 -2.30
C ASP A 168 45.88 10.82 -3.57
N SER A 169 45.37 11.30 -4.72
CA SER A 169 46.13 11.31 -5.99
C SER A 169 47.40 12.15 -5.92
N LEU A 170 47.41 13.26 -5.16
CA LEU A 170 48.59 14.09 -4.97
C LEU A 170 49.57 13.44 -3.97
N LEU A 171 49.07 12.88 -2.87
CA LEU A 171 49.88 12.20 -1.84
C LEU A 171 50.50 10.88 -2.33
N ALA A 172 49.85 10.18 -3.25
CA ALA A 172 50.38 8.96 -3.88
C ALA A 172 51.54 9.24 -4.88
N SER A 173 51.80 10.51 -5.21
CA SER A 173 52.89 10.92 -6.12
C SER A 173 53.97 11.71 -5.37
N GLU A 174 55.22 11.24 -5.43
CA GLU A 174 56.36 11.87 -4.74
C GLU A 174 56.61 13.32 -5.18
N THR A 175 56.20 13.68 -6.41
CA THR A 175 56.32 15.03 -7.00
C THR A 175 55.06 15.88 -6.89
N HIS A 176 54.00 15.37 -6.23
CA HIS A 176 52.68 16.00 -6.12
C HIS A 176 52.15 16.51 -7.46
N THR A 177 51.90 15.58 -8.38
CA THR A 177 51.56 15.86 -9.78
C THR A 177 50.06 15.82 -10.04
N CYS A 178 49.52 16.84 -10.72
CA CYS A 178 48.12 16.90 -11.11
C CYS A 178 47.76 15.80 -12.13
N PRO A 179 46.73 14.94 -11.88
CA PRO A 179 46.35 13.83 -12.77
C PRO A 179 45.70 14.27 -14.10
N ARG A 180 45.46 15.57 -14.31
CA ARG A 180 44.83 16.11 -15.53
C ARG A 180 45.79 16.81 -16.48
N CYS A 181 46.76 17.55 -15.95
CA CYS A 181 47.69 18.36 -16.75
C CYS A 181 49.17 18.06 -16.47
N ASN A 182 49.45 17.03 -15.67
CA ASN A 182 50.78 16.54 -15.32
C ASN A 182 51.75 17.63 -14.82
N ARG A 183 51.22 18.65 -14.13
CA ARG A 183 52.02 19.67 -13.45
C ARG A 183 52.37 19.20 -12.04
N GLU A 184 53.67 19.12 -11.78
CA GLU A 184 54.29 18.84 -10.47
C GLU A 184 54.07 19.99 -9.46
N TRP A 185 54.46 19.75 -8.19
CA TRP A 185 54.52 20.73 -7.10
C TRP A 185 53.15 21.31 -6.68
N GLN A 186 52.08 20.55 -6.90
CA GLN A 186 50.71 20.93 -6.54
C GLN A 186 50.37 20.49 -5.11
N SER A 187 50.50 21.39 -4.13
CA SER A 187 50.21 21.04 -2.73
C SER A 187 48.71 20.81 -2.46
N PRO A 188 48.34 19.80 -1.65
CA PRO A 188 46.95 19.47 -1.32
C PRO A 188 46.27 20.51 -0.41
N ASP A 189 47.02 21.45 0.16
CA ASP A 189 46.50 22.58 0.95
C ASP A 189 46.13 23.80 0.09
N ARG A 190 46.55 23.81 -1.18
CA ARG A 190 46.21 24.87 -2.15
C ARG A 190 45.00 24.51 -3.03
N LEU A 191 44.22 23.52 -2.59
CA LEU A 191 42.97 23.11 -3.20
C LEU A 191 41.84 24.11 -2.87
N VAL A 192 41.02 24.47 -3.85
CA VAL A 192 39.99 25.51 -3.70
C VAL A 192 38.60 24.89 -3.78
N PRO A 193 37.74 24.99 -2.74
CA PRO A 193 36.38 24.45 -2.78
C PRO A 193 35.52 25.08 -3.88
N ASN A 194 34.93 24.25 -4.74
CA ASN A 194 34.07 24.73 -5.83
C ASN A 194 32.59 24.74 -5.42
N GLN A 195 32.13 25.88 -4.90
CA GLN A 195 30.75 26.05 -4.44
C GLN A 195 29.71 25.86 -5.57
N TYR A 196 30.05 26.16 -6.83
CA TYR A 196 29.13 25.97 -7.96
C TYR A 196 28.84 24.49 -8.19
N ILE A 197 29.88 23.65 -8.27
CA ILE A 197 29.72 22.20 -8.45
C ILE A 197 29.05 21.57 -7.22
N ARG A 198 29.44 21.96 -5.99
CA ARG A 198 28.77 21.51 -4.75
C ARG A 198 27.26 21.82 -4.74
N THR A 199 26.88 22.98 -5.28
CA THR A 199 25.46 23.39 -5.40
C THR A 199 24.77 22.64 -6.54
N GLY A 200 25.45 22.39 -7.67
CA GLY A 200 24.95 21.56 -8.77
C GLY A 200 24.68 20.11 -8.34
N VAL A 201 25.62 19.50 -7.62
CA VAL A 201 25.51 18.14 -7.05
C VAL A 201 24.34 18.03 -6.08
N THR A 202 24.21 18.96 -5.12
CA THR A 202 23.08 18.91 -4.17
C THR A 202 21.74 19.18 -4.86
N ASN A 203 21.68 20.10 -5.83
CA ASN A 203 20.48 20.28 -6.66
C ASN A 203 20.13 19.03 -7.48
N HIS A 204 21.12 18.33 -8.04
CA HIS A 204 20.90 17.07 -8.77
C HIS A 204 20.39 15.96 -7.85
N LEU A 205 20.99 15.78 -6.67
CA LEU A 205 20.53 14.83 -5.65
C LEU A 205 19.10 15.13 -5.20
N ASN A 206 18.74 16.40 -5.01
CA ASN A 206 17.38 16.83 -4.71
C ASN A 206 16.41 16.58 -5.90
N ALA A 207 16.86 16.82 -7.13
CA ALA A 207 16.09 16.61 -8.37
C ALA A 207 15.96 15.12 -8.80
N VAL A 208 16.66 14.21 -8.13
CA VAL A 208 16.47 12.76 -8.26
C VAL A 208 15.73 12.21 -7.03
N GLY A 209 16.31 12.35 -5.84
CA GLY A 209 15.79 11.77 -4.60
C GLY A 209 14.51 12.41 -4.07
N TYR A 210 14.31 13.73 -4.26
CA TYR A 210 13.12 14.44 -3.79
C TYR A 210 12.09 14.68 -4.90
N ALA A 211 12.52 14.79 -6.16
CA ALA A 211 11.58 15.00 -7.28
C ALA A 211 10.71 13.78 -7.56
N ASP A 212 11.18 12.55 -7.38
CA ASP A 212 10.36 11.35 -7.58
C ASP A 212 9.29 11.19 -6.47
N VAL A 213 9.58 11.68 -5.25
CA VAL A 213 8.61 11.84 -4.15
C VAL A 213 7.61 12.96 -4.46
N VAL A 214 8.07 14.12 -4.93
CA VAL A 214 7.18 15.24 -5.28
C VAL A 214 6.35 14.97 -6.54
N ALA A 215 6.84 14.18 -7.50
CA ALA A 215 6.10 13.77 -8.70
C ALA A 215 4.97 12.78 -8.38
N SER A 216 5.12 11.96 -7.34
CA SER A 216 4.05 11.10 -6.84
C SER A 216 3.05 11.85 -5.94
N ILE A 217 3.47 12.93 -5.26
CA ILE A 217 2.59 13.80 -4.45
C ILE A 217 1.79 14.82 -5.30
N LYS A 218 2.29 15.23 -6.47
CA LYS A 218 1.69 16.28 -7.33
C LYS A 218 0.31 15.96 -7.95
N TYR A 219 -0.31 14.84 -7.60
CA TYR A 219 -1.67 14.46 -8.03
C TYR A 219 -2.73 14.49 -6.91
N SER A 220 -2.44 15.11 -5.76
CA SER A 220 -3.46 15.51 -4.78
C SER A 220 -3.51 17.03 -4.62
N GLU A 221 -4.67 17.65 -4.87
CA GLU A 221 -4.90 19.07 -4.58
C GLU A 221 -4.78 19.37 -3.07
N PRO A 222 -4.31 20.56 -2.68
CA PRO A 222 -4.04 20.88 -1.28
C PRO A 222 -5.33 21.18 -0.49
N PRO A 223 -5.54 20.55 0.69
CA PRO A 223 -6.60 20.97 1.60
C PRO A 223 -6.23 22.32 2.24
N LEU A 224 -6.98 23.36 1.92
CA LEU A 224 -6.90 24.66 2.60
C LEU A 224 -7.26 24.51 4.08
N PHE A 225 -6.30 24.72 4.99
CA PHE A 225 -6.60 24.96 6.40
C PHE A 225 -5.81 26.15 6.97
N ALA A 226 -6.48 26.88 7.85
CA ALA A 226 -6.09 28.23 8.26
C ALA A 226 -5.00 28.27 9.33
N SER A 227 -4.27 29.38 9.36
CA SER A 227 -3.32 29.69 10.43
C SER A 227 -4.01 29.88 11.78
N LYS A 228 -3.38 29.36 12.83
CA LYS A 228 -3.46 29.88 14.20
C LYS A 228 -2.05 30.02 14.76
N SER A 229 -1.90 30.94 15.71
CA SER A 229 -0.63 31.51 16.16
C SER A 229 0.08 30.68 17.25
N ALA A 230 1.27 31.16 17.60
CA ALA A 230 2.09 30.89 18.80
C ALA A 230 1.28 30.54 20.07
N GLU A 231 1.82 29.85 21.08
CA GLU A 231 3.10 30.01 21.81
C GLU A 231 3.51 28.67 22.50
N SER A 232 4.63 28.47 23.21
CA SER A 232 6.03 28.96 23.20
C SER A 232 6.75 28.30 24.41
N ILE A 233 8.00 27.83 24.29
CA ILE A 233 8.94 27.34 25.37
C ILE A 233 8.40 26.25 26.36
N ASN A 234 9.13 25.37 27.07
CA ASN A 234 10.50 24.79 27.08
C ASN A 234 10.41 23.48 27.97
N ASP A 235 11.41 22.63 28.30
CA ASP A 235 12.88 22.65 28.15
C ASP A 235 13.55 21.24 28.25
N PHE A 236 14.87 21.21 28.03
CA PHE A 236 15.94 20.31 28.56
C PHE A 236 15.84 18.76 28.58
N ASN A 237 16.69 18.18 27.70
CA ASN A 237 17.80 17.26 28.03
C ASN A 237 17.53 15.74 28.27
N ALA A 238 18.61 14.95 28.23
CA ALA A 238 18.64 13.53 27.91
C ALA A 238 19.47 12.67 28.89
N SER A 239 19.71 11.41 28.52
CA SER A 239 20.52 10.37 29.19
C SER A 239 19.94 9.74 30.47
N SER A 240 20.30 8.50 30.84
CA SER A 240 20.83 7.36 30.07
C SER A 240 20.81 6.10 30.96
N THR A 241 20.68 4.91 30.35
CA THR A 241 21.20 3.59 30.82
C THR A 241 21.08 3.16 32.30
N VAL A 242 20.57 1.95 32.57
CA VAL A 242 21.37 0.80 33.08
C VAL A 242 20.50 -0.43 33.42
N SER A 243 21.03 -1.57 33.00
CA SER A 243 20.81 -3.00 33.29
C SER A 243 20.01 -3.48 34.54
N SER A 244 19.21 -4.54 34.28
CA SER A 244 18.91 -5.69 35.16
C SER A 244 20.20 -6.38 35.72
N PRO A 245 20.19 -7.21 36.82
CA PRO A 245 19.40 -8.47 36.86
C PRO A 245 19.00 -9.16 38.21
N ARG A 246 17.88 -9.93 38.13
CA ARG A 246 17.60 -11.34 38.58
C ARG A 246 18.03 -11.93 39.96
N ILE A 247 17.44 -13.12 40.23
CA ILE A 247 17.71 -14.14 41.29
C ILE A 247 16.95 -13.82 42.59
N ALA A 248 16.24 -14.73 43.29
CA ALA A 248 16.15 -16.21 43.30
C ALA A 248 14.65 -16.67 43.25
N SER A 249 14.10 -17.80 43.75
CA SER A 249 14.35 -19.27 43.79
C SER A 249 13.21 -19.94 44.60
N ASN A 250 12.86 -21.24 44.62
CA ASN A 250 13.17 -22.50 43.88
C ASN A 250 12.07 -23.56 44.26
N LYS A 251 12.14 -24.80 43.70
CA LYS A 251 11.37 -26.04 44.00
C LYS A 251 10.04 -26.25 43.23
N ALA A 252 9.63 -27.48 42.87
CA ALA A 252 10.32 -28.78 42.75
C ALA A 252 9.47 -29.81 41.94
N SER A 253 10.04 -31.00 41.67
CA SER A 253 9.49 -32.15 40.92
C SER A 253 9.31 -31.92 39.42
N CYS A 254 10.01 -32.57 38.47
CA CYS A 254 10.64 -33.91 38.37
C CYS A 254 9.67 -35.05 38.04
N GLN A 255 9.71 -35.51 36.79
CA GLN A 255 9.44 -36.90 36.43
C GLN A 255 10.31 -37.28 35.21
N ILE A 256 10.75 -38.54 35.16
CA ILE A 256 11.75 -39.05 34.22
C ILE A 256 11.06 -39.81 33.09
N HIS A 257 11.57 -39.70 31.87
CA HIS A 257 11.31 -40.70 30.84
C HIS A 257 12.62 -41.26 30.29
N LEU A 258 12.78 -42.58 30.40
CA LEU A 258 13.91 -43.32 29.87
C LEU A 258 13.64 -43.69 28.40
N LEU A 259 14.68 -43.78 27.59
CA LEU A 259 14.65 -44.41 26.27
C LEU A 259 15.68 -45.53 26.24
N VAL A 260 15.28 -46.66 25.67
CA VAL A 260 16.02 -47.94 25.69
C VAL A 260 16.78 -48.12 24.38
N ILE A 261 17.97 -48.73 24.48
CA ILE A 261 18.61 -49.53 23.43
C ILE A 261 18.63 -50.97 23.96
#